data_AF-A0A9W7DFR5-F1
#
_entry.id   AF-A0A9W7DFR5-F1
#
_cell.length_a   1.000
_cell.length_b   1.000
_cell.length_c   1.000
_cell.angle_alpha   90.00
_cell.angle_beta   90.00
_cell.angle_gamma   90.00
#
_symmetry.space_group_name_H-M   'P 1'
#
loop_
_entity.id
_entity.type
_entity.pdbx_description
1 polymer ?
#
loop_
_entity_poly.entity_id
_entity_poly.type
_entity_poly.pdbx_seq_one_letter_code
_entity_poly.pdbx_strand_id
1 'polypeptide(L)'
;MLNGRYVLTTLDGAKNLAPRPGVRGLAPWESTTLALNGKQFTITGTPTQHLPGGECTGFVLESPSFGVNESDGLPNVGYVSGDTVHIPELASEMPKRFHVVVALMNLGKAVAPLPTGPIQITMDGVQGAQLTRDIGAEKMVPLHFESWKHFTQSGSEVRAELDADAAVKEKVVWVVPGVKSVIV
;
A
#
# COMPACT_ATOMS: atom_id res chain seq x y z
N MET A 1 1.93 -22.36 7.27
CA MET A 1 1.41 -23.30 6.25
C MET A 1 0.57 -22.51 5.25
N LEU A 2 0.82 -22.63 3.94
CA LEU A 2 0.11 -21.91 2.88
C LEU A 2 -0.98 -22.74 2.18
N ASN A 3 -0.99 -24.07 2.38
CA ASN A 3 -1.99 -24.94 1.78
C ASN A 3 -3.40 -24.60 2.30
N GLY A 4 -4.36 -24.48 1.40
CA GLY A 4 -5.75 -24.11 1.73
C GLY A 4 -5.97 -22.60 1.98
N ARG A 5 -5.00 -21.74 1.66
CA ARG A 5 -5.14 -20.28 1.76
C ARG A 5 -5.01 -19.63 0.38
N TYR A 6 -5.71 -18.52 0.18
CA TYR A 6 -5.44 -17.62 -0.92
C TYR A 6 -4.21 -16.77 -0.60
N VAL A 7 -3.27 -16.71 -1.54
CA VAL A 7 -2.07 -15.87 -1.45
C VAL A 7 -2.00 -15.06 -2.74
N LEU A 8 -2.11 -13.75 -2.61
CA LEU A 8 -1.88 -12.81 -3.69
C LEU A 8 -0.48 -12.23 -3.51
N THR A 9 0.30 -12.19 -4.59
CA THR A 9 1.72 -11.84 -4.55
C THR A 9 2.16 -11.27 -5.91
N THR A 10 3.43 -10.92 -6.03
CA THR A 10 4.12 -10.62 -7.30
C THR A 10 4.15 -11.83 -8.24
N LEU A 11 4.45 -11.62 -9.54
CA LEU A 11 4.57 -12.70 -10.52
C LEU A 11 5.74 -13.63 -10.18
N ASP A 12 6.88 -13.07 -9.78
CA ASP A 12 8.05 -13.82 -9.32
C ASP A 12 7.74 -14.59 -8.02
N GLY A 13 7.01 -13.98 -7.08
CA GLY A 13 6.58 -14.66 -5.85
C GLY A 13 5.70 -15.88 -6.16
N ALA A 14 4.79 -15.78 -7.12
CA ALA A 14 3.97 -16.91 -7.54
C ALA A 14 4.79 -18.04 -8.18
N LYS A 15 5.78 -17.69 -9.02
CA LYS A 15 6.72 -18.64 -9.60
C LYS A 15 7.52 -19.38 -8.52
N ASN A 16 8.06 -18.66 -7.55
CA ASN A 16 8.85 -19.24 -6.45
C ASN A 16 8.00 -20.09 -5.49
N LEU A 17 6.70 -19.80 -5.39
CA LEU A 17 5.77 -20.53 -4.54
C LEU A 17 5.03 -21.67 -5.27
N ALA A 18 5.28 -21.87 -6.56
CA ALA A 18 4.71 -22.97 -7.33
C ALA A 18 5.09 -24.36 -6.73
N PRO A 19 4.25 -25.40 -6.93
CA PRO A 19 2.98 -25.43 -7.66
C PRO A 19 1.75 -25.19 -6.74
N ARG A 20 1.88 -24.37 -5.69
CA ARG A 20 0.79 -24.20 -4.69
C ARG A 20 -0.46 -23.60 -5.36
N PRO A 21 -1.60 -24.31 -5.40
CA PRO A 21 -2.75 -23.90 -6.21
C PRO A 21 -3.48 -22.65 -5.69
N GLY A 22 -3.29 -22.30 -4.41
CA GLY A 22 -3.87 -21.10 -3.81
C GLY A 22 -3.06 -19.82 -4.01
N VAL A 23 -1.91 -19.90 -4.69
CA VAL A 23 -1.02 -18.76 -4.92
C VAL A 23 -1.28 -18.16 -6.29
N ARG A 24 -1.46 -16.84 -6.35
CA ARG A 24 -1.63 -16.09 -7.59
C ARG A 24 -0.74 -14.85 -7.59
N GLY A 25 0.02 -14.71 -8.67
CA GLY A 25 0.72 -13.47 -8.98
C GLY A 25 -0.25 -12.49 -9.65
N LEU A 26 -0.15 -11.20 -9.34
CA LEU A 26 -0.86 -10.14 -10.07
C LEU A 26 0.15 -9.18 -10.69
N ALA A 27 0.01 -8.94 -11.99
CA ALA A 27 0.71 -7.83 -12.64
C ALA A 27 0.13 -6.47 -12.21
N PRO A 28 0.84 -5.35 -12.40
CA PRO A 28 0.28 -4.01 -12.16
C PRO A 28 -1.06 -3.83 -12.88
N TRP A 29 -2.06 -3.39 -12.13
CA TRP A 29 -3.46 -3.20 -12.53
C TRP A 29 -4.22 -4.47 -12.91
N GLU A 30 -3.61 -5.64 -12.81
CA GLU A 30 -4.33 -6.92 -12.92
C GLU A 30 -5.21 -7.11 -11.69
N SER A 31 -6.45 -7.55 -11.94
CA SER A 31 -7.43 -7.80 -10.89
C SER A 31 -7.80 -9.28 -10.82
N THR A 32 -8.13 -9.73 -9.61
CA THR A 32 -8.74 -11.02 -9.37
C THR A 32 -9.88 -10.90 -8.37
N THR A 33 -10.85 -11.79 -8.46
CA THR A 33 -12.01 -11.79 -7.56
C THR A 33 -11.94 -12.99 -6.64
N LEU A 34 -12.13 -12.76 -5.34
CA LEU A 34 -12.15 -13.79 -4.30
C LEU A 34 -13.44 -13.70 -3.49
N ALA A 35 -13.97 -14.85 -3.10
CA ALA A 35 -15.04 -14.95 -2.11
C ALA A 35 -14.42 -15.25 -0.75
N LEU A 36 -14.47 -14.28 0.17
CA LEU A 36 -13.93 -14.39 1.52
C LEU A 36 -15.07 -14.23 2.53
N ASN A 37 -15.32 -15.26 3.34
CA ASN A 37 -16.39 -15.27 4.35
C ASN A 37 -17.78 -14.86 3.78
N GLY A 38 -18.11 -15.37 2.59
CA GLY A 38 -19.40 -15.07 1.92
C GLY A 38 -19.48 -13.68 1.27
N LYS A 39 -18.41 -12.88 1.30
CA LYS A 39 -18.33 -11.58 0.63
C LYS A 39 -17.40 -11.63 -0.57
N GLN A 40 -17.76 -10.94 -1.63
CA GLN A 40 -16.92 -10.79 -2.81
C GLN A 40 -15.94 -9.62 -2.62
N PHE A 41 -14.68 -9.86 -2.99
CA PHE A 41 -13.63 -8.86 -3.06
C PHE A 41 -12.98 -8.91 -4.43
N THR A 42 -12.84 -7.75 -5.06
CA THR A 42 -11.95 -7.57 -6.21
C THR A 42 -10.65 -7.01 -5.67
N ILE A 43 -9.55 -7.71 -5.93
CA ILE A 43 -8.21 -7.32 -5.52
C ILE A 43 -7.40 -6.99 -6.76
N THR A 44 -6.90 -5.77 -6.82
CA THR A 44 -6.07 -5.28 -7.93
C THR A 44 -4.64 -5.09 -7.45
N GLY A 45 -3.67 -5.68 -8.15
CA GLY A 45 -2.26 -5.41 -7.89
C GLY A 45 -1.90 -3.99 -8.34
N THR A 46 -1.14 -3.24 -7.55
CA THR A 46 -0.66 -1.90 -7.94
C THR A 46 0.84 -1.92 -8.24
N PRO A 47 1.32 -1.05 -9.14
CA PRO A 47 2.75 -0.92 -9.38
C PRO A 47 3.47 -0.49 -8.10
N THR A 48 4.73 -0.93 -7.98
CA THR A 48 5.65 -0.50 -6.93
C THR A 48 7.04 -0.32 -7.51
N GLN A 49 7.85 0.48 -6.84
CA GLN A 49 9.27 0.62 -7.13
C GLN A 49 10.05 0.49 -5.82
N HIS A 50 10.66 -0.67 -5.62
CA HIS A 50 11.46 -0.98 -4.42
C HIS A 50 12.94 -1.10 -4.77
N LEU A 51 13.32 -2.16 -5.50
CA LEU A 51 14.69 -2.36 -5.98
C LEU A 51 14.69 -2.44 -7.51
N PRO A 52 15.71 -1.90 -8.20
CA PRO A 52 15.87 -2.12 -9.63
C PRO A 52 15.89 -3.63 -9.95
N GLY A 53 14.93 -4.07 -10.77
CA GLY A 53 14.77 -5.49 -11.14
C GLY A 53 14.16 -6.39 -10.06
N GLY A 54 13.84 -5.87 -8.88
CA GLY A 54 13.08 -6.58 -7.86
C GLY A 54 11.59 -6.35 -8.04
N GLU A 55 10.78 -7.39 -7.80
CA GLU A 55 9.32 -7.26 -7.80
C GLU A 55 8.81 -7.02 -6.37
N CYS A 56 8.02 -5.97 -6.21
CA CYS A 56 7.14 -5.75 -5.06
C CYS A 56 5.72 -5.49 -5.60
N THR A 57 4.71 -5.53 -4.74
CA THR A 57 3.33 -5.23 -5.14
C THR A 57 2.58 -4.56 -4.00
N GLY A 58 1.72 -3.60 -4.37
CA GLY A 58 0.67 -3.10 -3.50
C GLY A 58 -0.68 -3.67 -3.94
N PHE A 59 -1.73 -3.40 -3.18
CA PHE A 59 -3.06 -3.91 -3.46
C PHE A 59 -4.14 -2.86 -3.25
N VAL A 60 -5.08 -2.79 -4.17
CA VAL A 60 -6.38 -2.16 -3.98
C VAL A 60 -7.40 -3.24 -3.66
N LEU A 61 -8.18 -3.01 -2.61
CA LEU A 61 -9.23 -3.90 -2.13
C LEU A 61 -10.57 -3.21 -2.36
N GLU A 62 -11.40 -3.84 -3.18
CA GLU A 62 -12.70 -3.34 -3.56
C GLU A 62 -13.77 -4.38 -3.22
N SER A 63 -14.94 -3.94 -2.77
CA SER A 63 -16.07 -4.82 -2.47
C SER A 63 -17.37 -4.08 -2.77
N PRO A 64 -18.41 -4.75 -3.31
CA PRO A 64 -19.72 -4.13 -3.47
C PRO A 64 -20.27 -3.53 -2.17
N SER A 65 -19.87 -4.10 -1.02
CA SER A 65 -20.28 -3.59 0.30
C SER A 65 -19.61 -2.29 0.74
N PHE A 66 -18.57 -1.83 0.04
CA PHE A 66 -17.93 -0.52 0.30
C PHE A 66 -18.68 0.61 -0.40
N GLY A 67 -19.50 0.30 -1.41
CA GLY A 67 -20.25 1.28 -2.16
C GLY A 67 -19.40 2.11 -3.12
N VAL A 68 -20.01 3.17 -3.63
CA VAL A 68 -19.43 4.13 -4.58
C VAL A 68 -19.50 5.50 -3.92
N ASN A 69 -18.45 6.31 -4.07
CA ASN A 69 -18.45 7.66 -3.56
C ASN A 69 -19.37 8.55 -4.42
N GLU A 70 -20.26 9.30 -3.77
CA GLU A 70 -21.27 10.10 -4.46
C GLU A 70 -20.68 11.31 -5.22
N SER A 71 -19.51 11.81 -4.80
CA SER A 71 -18.91 13.03 -5.35
C SER A 71 -18.17 12.79 -6.67
N ASP A 72 -17.52 11.64 -6.82
CA ASP A 72 -16.73 11.30 -8.01
C ASP A 72 -17.27 10.09 -8.79
N GLY A 73 -18.22 9.34 -8.22
CA GLY A 73 -18.80 8.15 -8.85
C GLY A 73 -17.85 6.96 -8.90
N LEU A 74 -16.72 6.99 -8.17
CA LEU A 74 -15.72 5.93 -8.14
C LEU A 74 -15.98 4.95 -6.98
N PRO A 75 -15.60 3.67 -7.14
CA PRO A 75 -15.73 2.68 -6.07
C PRO A 75 -14.90 3.07 -4.85
N ASN A 76 -15.48 2.91 -3.66
CA ASN A 76 -14.78 3.07 -2.40
C ASN A 76 -13.81 1.91 -2.18
N VAL A 77 -12.53 2.20 -1.94
CA VAL A 77 -11.50 1.16 -1.80
C VAL A 77 -10.62 1.36 -0.56
N GLY A 78 -10.06 0.24 -0.11
CA GLY A 78 -8.87 0.24 0.75
C GLY A 78 -7.62 0.03 -0.11
N TYR A 79 -6.56 0.78 0.18
CA TYR A 79 -5.27 0.67 -0.51
C TYR A 79 -4.18 0.21 0.46
N VAL A 80 -3.35 -0.74 0.02
CA VAL A 80 -2.13 -1.18 0.70
C VAL A 80 -0.96 -0.91 -0.22
N SER A 81 0.00 -0.08 0.20
CA SER A 81 1.04 0.39 -0.71
C SER A 81 2.03 -0.70 -1.16
N GLY A 82 2.26 -1.68 -0.29
CA GLY A 82 3.49 -2.48 -0.36
C GLY A 82 4.72 -1.60 -0.13
N ASP A 83 5.91 -2.20 -0.28
CA ASP A 83 7.16 -1.45 -0.19
C ASP A 83 7.42 -0.76 -1.53
N THR A 84 7.28 0.57 -1.54
CA THR A 84 7.50 1.39 -2.73
C THR A 84 7.96 2.78 -2.33
N VAL A 85 8.66 3.47 -3.22
CA VAL A 85 8.78 4.94 -3.20
C VAL A 85 7.54 5.59 -3.85
N HIS A 86 7.41 6.90 -3.72
CA HIS A 86 6.42 7.66 -4.49
C HIS A 86 6.71 7.53 -6.00
N ILE A 87 5.74 7.06 -6.78
CA ILE A 87 5.84 6.92 -8.22
C ILE A 87 4.72 7.69 -8.94
N PRO A 88 5.01 8.40 -10.04
CA PRO A 88 4.00 9.20 -10.76
C PRO A 88 2.80 8.40 -11.27
N GLU A 89 2.98 7.11 -11.56
CA GLU A 89 1.91 6.26 -12.04
C GLU A 89 0.80 6.06 -11.00
N LEU A 90 1.16 5.81 -9.73
CA LEU A 90 0.16 5.72 -8.66
C LEU A 90 -0.59 7.03 -8.48
N ALA A 91 0.15 8.14 -8.44
CA ALA A 91 -0.40 9.48 -8.25
C ALA A 91 -1.38 9.88 -9.37
N SER A 92 -1.15 9.42 -10.61
CA SER A 92 -1.99 9.78 -11.75
C SER A 92 -3.12 8.78 -12.05
N GLU A 93 -2.93 7.49 -11.77
CA GLU A 93 -3.92 6.46 -12.12
C GLU A 93 -4.92 6.16 -11.01
N MET A 94 -4.52 6.23 -9.74
CA MET A 94 -5.41 5.92 -8.61
C MET A 94 -6.66 6.83 -8.59
N PRO A 95 -6.56 8.17 -8.70
CA PRO A 95 -7.72 9.06 -8.67
C PRO A 95 -8.69 8.89 -9.83
N LYS A 96 -8.26 8.25 -10.93
CA LYS A 96 -9.11 8.01 -12.10
C LYS A 96 -9.95 6.74 -11.96
N ARG A 97 -9.55 5.85 -11.05
CA ARG A 97 -10.06 4.48 -10.95
C ARG A 97 -10.81 4.26 -9.64
N PHE A 98 -10.39 4.91 -8.56
CA PHE A 98 -10.83 4.58 -7.22
C PHE A 98 -11.00 5.81 -6.34
N HIS A 99 -11.97 5.72 -5.43
CA HIS A 99 -12.09 6.61 -4.29
C HIS A 99 -11.41 5.96 -3.06
N VAL A 100 -10.23 6.45 -2.67
CA VAL A 100 -9.43 5.83 -1.61
C VAL A 100 -9.92 6.27 -0.23
N VAL A 101 -10.72 5.44 0.44
CA VAL A 101 -11.21 5.72 1.79
C VAL A 101 -10.10 5.56 2.83
N VAL A 102 -9.28 4.53 2.69
CA VAL A 102 -8.16 4.28 3.60
C VAL A 102 -6.93 3.79 2.83
N ALA A 103 -5.79 4.42 3.09
CA ALA A 103 -4.50 4.02 2.58
C ALA A 103 -3.59 3.53 3.72
N LEU A 104 -3.19 2.26 3.67
CA LEU A 104 -2.20 1.64 4.52
C LEU A 104 -0.83 1.76 3.84
N MET A 105 0.03 2.67 4.34
CA MET A 105 1.27 3.03 3.66
C MET A 105 2.49 2.55 4.41
N ASN A 106 3.34 1.77 3.75
CA ASN A 106 4.65 1.39 4.28
C ASN A 106 5.63 2.56 4.11
N LEU A 107 6.15 3.06 5.22
CA LEU A 107 7.09 4.19 5.28
C LEU A 107 8.49 3.72 5.75
N GLY A 108 9.22 4.57 6.46
CA GLY A 108 10.48 4.22 7.14
C GLY A 108 11.76 4.53 6.36
N LYS A 109 11.65 5.04 5.13
CA LYS A 109 12.80 5.43 4.29
C LYS A 109 13.91 4.38 4.31
N ALA A 110 13.57 3.14 3.98
CA ALA A 110 14.59 2.12 3.84
C ALA A 110 15.54 2.51 2.70
N VAL A 111 16.83 2.30 2.90
CA VAL A 111 17.88 2.60 1.92
C VAL A 111 18.63 1.31 1.62
N ALA A 112 18.63 0.91 0.35
CA ALA A 112 19.39 -0.25 -0.12
C ALA A 112 20.79 0.17 -0.57
N PRO A 113 21.85 -0.53 -0.14
CA PRO A 113 23.17 -0.35 -0.72
C PRO A 113 23.24 -1.06 -2.08
N LEU A 114 23.56 -0.32 -3.15
CA LEU A 114 23.85 -0.89 -4.47
C LEU A 114 25.29 -0.55 -4.90
N PRO A 115 25.88 -1.31 -5.86
CA PRO A 115 27.19 -0.98 -6.42
C PRO A 115 27.26 0.42 -7.03
N THR A 116 26.13 0.97 -7.47
CA THR A 116 26.01 2.33 -8.04
C THR A 116 25.77 3.43 -7.00
N GLY A 117 25.73 3.08 -5.71
CA GLY A 117 25.40 3.99 -4.61
C GLY A 117 24.10 3.61 -3.91
N PRO A 118 23.86 4.14 -2.69
CA PRO A 118 22.64 3.87 -1.95
C PRO A 118 21.42 4.48 -2.64
N ILE A 119 20.30 3.76 -2.64
CA ILE A 119 19.02 4.25 -3.15
C ILE A 119 17.94 4.10 -2.09
N GLN A 120 17.00 5.05 -2.03
CA GLN A 120 15.80 4.93 -1.21
C GLN A 120 14.83 3.95 -1.88
N ILE A 121 14.27 3.03 -1.10
CA ILE A 121 13.44 1.92 -1.60
C ILE A 121 12.04 1.87 -0.96
N THR A 122 11.80 2.63 0.11
CA THR A 122 10.44 2.87 0.64
C THR A 122 10.19 4.35 0.84
N MET A 123 8.92 4.74 0.90
CA MET A 123 8.52 6.11 1.17
C MET A 123 9.07 6.61 2.51
N ASP A 124 9.41 7.89 2.55
CA ASP A 124 9.49 8.66 3.80
C ASP A 124 8.14 9.34 4.10
N GLY A 125 8.03 10.05 5.23
CA GLY A 125 6.82 10.77 5.60
C GLY A 125 6.46 11.86 4.59
N VAL A 126 7.44 12.53 3.99
CA VAL A 126 7.21 13.53 2.93
C VAL A 126 6.56 12.90 1.70
N GLN A 127 7.11 11.78 1.21
CA GLN A 127 6.54 11.04 0.09
C GLN A 127 5.16 10.45 0.41
N GLY A 128 4.97 9.93 1.62
CA GLY A 128 3.66 9.44 2.09
C GLY A 128 2.60 10.54 2.17
N ALA A 129 2.96 11.72 2.65
CA ALA A 129 2.09 12.89 2.65
C ALA A 129 1.72 13.32 1.22
N GLN A 130 2.69 13.35 0.30
CA GLN A 130 2.45 13.65 -1.11
C GLN A 130 1.49 12.64 -1.75
N LEU A 131 1.74 11.35 -1.58
CA LEU A 131 0.88 10.32 -2.17
C LEU A 131 -0.55 10.40 -1.59
N THR A 132 -0.69 10.67 -0.29
CA THR A 132 -1.99 10.86 0.37
C THR A 132 -2.80 11.97 -0.29
N ARG A 133 -2.16 13.08 -0.66
CA ARG A 133 -2.81 14.17 -1.41
C ARG A 133 -3.15 13.74 -2.84
N ASP A 134 -2.18 13.18 -3.54
CA ASP A 134 -2.31 12.83 -4.95
C ASP A 134 -3.45 11.84 -5.20
N ILE A 135 -3.57 10.81 -4.35
CA ILE A 135 -4.62 9.79 -4.48
C ILE A 135 -5.95 10.19 -3.83
N GLY A 136 -6.02 11.38 -3.23
CA GLY A 136 -7.21 11.86 -2.53
C GLY A 136 -7.61 11.03 -1.32
N ALA A 137 -6.67 10.33 -0.67
CA ALA A 137 -7.02 9.42 0.42
C ALA A 137 -7.72 10.15 1.58
N GLU A 138 -8.83 9.62 2.07
CA GLU A 138 -9.56 10.22 3.20
C GLU A 138 -8.83 9.98 4.52
N LYS A 139 -8.30 8.77 4.71
CA LYS A 139 -7.47 8.37 5.85
C LYS A 139 -6.17 7.74 5.38
N MET A 140 -5.07 8.04 6.09
CA MET A 140 -3.78 7.37 5.89
C MET A 140 -3.32 6.74 7.20
N VAL A 141 -2.97 5.45 7.14
CA VAL A 141 -2.41 4.69 8.25
C VAL A 141 -0.94 4.41 7.93
N PRO A 142 0.01 5.05 8.63
CA PRO A 142 1.42 4.75 8.43
C PRO A 142 1.73 3.38 9.03
N LEU A 143 2.54 2.61 8.32
CA LEU A 143 3.06 1.29 8.68
C LEU A 143 4.56 1.23 8.36
N HIS A 144 5.24 0.17 8.79
CA HIS A 144 6.60 -0.14 8.32
C HIS A 144 7.66 0.95 8.59
N PHE A 145 7.49 1.76 9.64
CA PHE A 145 8.43 2.82 10.03
C PHE A 145 9.10 2.57 11.39
N GLU A 146 8.65 1.54 12.12
CA GLU A 146 9.21 1.09 13.38
C GLU A 146 9.49 -0.42 13.25
N SER A 147 10.60 -0.91 13.83
CA SER A 147 10.96 -2.33 14.06
C SER A 147 12.13 -2.93 13.27
N TRP A 148 12.71 -2.25 12.26
CA TRP A 148 13.84 -2.81 11.49
C TRP A 148 15.07 -1.90 11.51
N LYS A 149 16.27 -2.51 11.64
CA LYS A 149 17.56 -1.80 11.67
C LYS A 149 17.91 -1.07 10.36
N HIS A 150 17.24 -1.40 9.26
CA HIS A 150 17.48 -0.80 7.94
C HIS A 150 16.63 0.45 7.68
N PHE A 151 15.69 0.79 8.56
CA PHE A 151 14.96 2.04 8.47
C PHE A 151 15.87 3.19 8.86
N THR A 152 15.95 4.19 7.98
CA THR A 152 16.77 5.39 8.23
C THR A 152 15.96 6.50 8.88
N GLN A 153 14.65 6.30 9.03
CA GLN A 153 13.75 7.16 9.78
C GLN A 153 13.27 6.50 11.08
N SER A 154 13.29 7.29 12.14
CA SER A 154 12.60 7.02 13.39
C SER A 154 11.10 7.32 13.27
N GLY A 155 10.28 6.71 14.14
CA GLY A 155 8.85 7.03 14.21
C GLY A 155 8.56 8.49 14.54
N SER A 156 9.44 9.18 15.28
CA SER A 156 9.33 10.63 15.52
C SER A 156 9.56 11.47 14.27
N GLU A 157 10.49 11.07 13.40
CA GLU A 157 10.73 11.79 12.14
C GLU A 157 9.57 11.61 11.16
N VAL A 158 9.06 10.38 11.02
CA VAL A 158 7.87 10.13 10.21
C VAL A 158 6.67 10.94 10.72
N ARG A 159 6.47 11.00 12.03
CA ARG A 159 5.45 11.86 12.65
C ARG A 159 5.65 13.33 12.29
N ALA A 160 6.86 13.85 12.47
CA ALA A 160 7.14 15.25 12.19
C ALA A 160 6.94 15.63 10.72
N GLU A 161 7.35 14.76 9.79
CA GLU A 161 7.18 14.98 8.35
C GLU A 161 5.71 14.94 7.92
N LEU A 162 4.92 14.02 8.48
CA LEU A 162 3.48 13.96 8.22
C LEU A 162 2.73 15.14 8.85
N ASP A 163 3.13 15.55 10.06
CA ASP A 163 2.53 16.68 10.77
C ASP A 163 2.85 18.04 10.14
N ALA A 164 3.89 18.12 9.31
CA ALA A 164 4.29 19.34 8.61
C ALA A 164 3.26 19.80 7.56
N ASP A 165 2.40 18.89 7.07
CA ASP A 165 1.25 19.23 6.23
C ASP A 165 -0.04 19.11 7.06
N ALA A 166 -0.69 20.25 7.31
CA ALA A 166 -1.91 20.30 8.12
C ALA A 166 -3.07 19.48 7.53
N ALA A 167 -3.23 19.47 6.20
CA ALA A 167 -4.30 18.73 5.54
C ALA A 167 -4.05 17.21 5.57
N VAL A 168 -2.79 16.78 5.52
CA VAL A 168 -2.43 15.37 5.69
C VAL A 168 -2.53 14.97 7.17
N LYS A 169 -2.04 15.80 8.08
CA LYS A 169 -2.06 15.55 9.54
C LYS A 169 -3.44 15.15 10.05
N GLU A 170 -4.49 15.85 9.60
CA GLU A 170 -5.88 15.56 9.99
C GLU A 170 -6.40 14.20 9.49
N LYS A 171 -5.74 13.63 8.47
CA LYS A 171 -6.07 12.34 7.86
C LYS A 171 -5.25 11.18 8.43
N VAL A 172 -4.15 11.46 9.14
CA VAL A 172 -3.26 10.42 9.66
C VAL A 172 -3.89 9.70 10.85
N VAL A 173 -4.00 8.38 10.77
CA VAL A 173 -4.50 7.52 11.83
C VAL A 173 -3.37 6.64 12.35
N TRP A 174 -2.84 6.99 13.51
CA TRP A 174 -1.80 6.20 14.17
C TRP A 174 -2.41 5.00 14.89
N VAL A 175 -1.96 3.80 14.52
CA VAL A 175 -2.39 2.54 15.16
C VAL A 175 -1.32 2.02 16.11
N VAL A 176 -1.73 1.22 17.10
CA VAL A 176 -0.81 0.61 18.06
C VAL A 176 -0.54 -0.85 17.66
N PRO A 177 0.73 -1.29 17.55
CA PRO A 177 1.06 -2.67 17.22
C PRO A 177 0.36 -3.68 18.14
N GLY A 178 -0.27 -4.70 17.53
CA GLY A 178 -0.98 -5.76 18.25
C GLY A 178 -2.36 -5.35 18.81
N VAL A 179 -2.77 -4.09 18.67
CA VAL A 179 -4.06 -3.60 19.16
C VAL A 179 -5.03 -3.43 17.98
N LYS A 180 -6.19 -4.10 18.06
CA LYS A 180 -7.28 -3.92 17.10
C LYS A 180 -7.75 -2.47 17.12
N SER A 181 -7.71 -1.81 15.96
CA SER A 181 -8.18 -0.45 15.76
C SER A 181 -9.38 -0.44 14.81
N VAL A 182 -10.32 0.48 15.04
CA VAL A 182 -11.42 0.78 14.11
C VAL A 182 -11.15 2.16 13.54
N ILE A 183 -11.07 2.24 12.22
CA ILE A 183 -10.86 3.50 11.50
C ILE A 183 -12.25 3.94 11.04
N VAL A 184 -12.69 5.08 11.55
CA VAL A 184 -13.96 5.74 11.22
C VAL A 184 -13.70 7.02 10.46
#